data_AF-A0A934BMY7-F1
#
_entry.id   AF-A0A934BMY7-F1
#
_cell.length_a   1.000
_cell.length_b   1.000
_cell.length_c   1.000
_cell.angle_alpha   90.00
_cell.angle_beta   90.00
_cell.angle_gamma   90.00
#
_symmetry.space_group_name_H-M   'P 1'
#
loop_
_entity.id
_entity.type
_entity.pdbx_description
1 polymer ?
#
loop_
_entity_poly.entity_id
_entity_poly.type
_entity_poly.pdbx_seq_one_letter_code
_entity_poly.pdbx_strand_id
1 'polypeptide(L)'
;MTIVSTVLACTAMVLEAADTPLLTLRGDKRPEWLRRDGIVMAGSWEPLLFRVRRDGAEGYTPTAEQRAAYEREHSPAMVAKLKALGVNFVMMHCYKGGGLEAERESMADAVKFAKLCHDAGMRVGCYTYSGAFIWELFFKEMPQAKDWVVLNPDGTPITYGKAGYRYYWNRNHPDAEAFYRKIVKFAVEDIRTDLVHFDNYVIGPGHDANSIARFRQYLRKTFPASLLKENGIADIAAVTPPTDRACTNLLSRAWADFCSQSISDSFHSMTRYARKMRPDILMETNPAGIGSTVRWAVDHGRLLRGGEAFWDEGRHPGFVKGTLTTRIRTFKAARGLNNSAFVYTINPLEAAESMAFNLDVLGCICWFEYDQFWEYPGNVRPMSPALLPFVKFYNQRHDLLRDAKVVADVGVFRSHPSMQFGPRQTAKLTGEIEDLLIANRCAFQLVFDTQLDELSRWPVLVMPGCVALSDAQVKAIRRYVTKGGRLCVVGPFATHNEWMFPRKKLALDDLPPDRVVHVDEKGDWLDAIRRACGGQLSLSATCDSKALCAELTEQPNRRMVHLVNYQMDKPLKDIAVRVALPKGRTAKSVTLASPERATDITVSFKQEGDFATFNVPQVGVYEVAIVTF
;
A
#
# COMPACT_ATOMS: atom_id res chain seq x y z
N MET A 1 33.60 42.75 45.05
CA MET A 1 33.33 41.29 44.97
C MET A 1 31.82 41.11 45.02
N THR A 2 31.23 40.55 43.96
CA THR A 2 30.14 39.56 43.95
C THR A 2 29.53 39.52 42.54
N ILE A 3 29.43 38.30 42.05
CA ILE A 3 29.12 37.83 40.71
C ILE A 3 27.60 37.92 40.47
N VAL A 4 27.18 38.34 39.28
CA VAL A 4 25.82 38.09 38.77
C VAL A 4 25.94 37.41 37.41
N SER A 5 25.77 36.08 37.42
CA SER A 5 25.60 35.26 36.22
C SER A 5 24.23 35.52 35.61
N THR A 6 24.21 35.96 34.35
CA THR A 6 22.97 36.08 33.57
C THR A 6 22.77 34.79 32.78
N VAL A 7 21.69 34.07 33.11
CA VAL A 7 21.22 32.87 32.41
C VAL A 7 20.69 33.29 31.04
N LEU A 8 21.36 32.85 29.97
CA LEU A 8 20.87 32.99 28.60
C LEU A 8 19.82 31.90 28.34
N ALA A 9 18.56 32.30 28.20
CA ALA A 9 17.47 31.42 27.79
C ALA A 9 17.62 31.07 26.31
N CYS A 10 18.02 29.83 26.01
CA CYS A 10 17.90 29.25 24.67
C CYS A 10 16.44 28.89 24.39
N THR A 11 15.74 29.72 23.61
CA THR A 11 14.45 29.38 23.02
C THR A 11 14.69 28.35 21.91
N ALA A 12 14.41 27.08 22.21
CA ALA A 12 14.31 26.03 21.20
C ALA A 12 13.10 26.31 20.30
N MET A 13 13.35 26.70 19.04
CA MET A 13 12.32 26.64 18.01
C MET A 13 11.95 25.17 17.81
N VAL A 14 10.77 24.80 18.32
CA VAL A 14 10.09 23.56 17.93
C VAL A 14 9.78 23.70 16.44
N LEU A 15 10.55 23.04 15.57
CA LEU A 15 10.07 22.76 14.23
C LEU A 15 8.82 21.89 14.40
N GLU A 16 7.65 22.47 14.16
CA GLU A 16 6.47 21.67 13.81
C GLU A 16 6.88 20.82 12.60
N ALA A 17 6.92 19.50 12.80
CA ALA A 17 7.02 18.57 11.69
C ALA A 17 5.91 18.96 10.71
N ALA A 18 6.29 19.36 9.49
CA ALA A 18 5.33 19.80 8.48
C ALA A 18 4.29 18.70 8.31
N ASP A 19 3.08 18.96 8.81
CA ASP A 19 1.98 18.01 8.80
C ASP A 19 1.68 17.69 7.34
N THR A 20 2.02 16.48 6.88
CA THR A 20 1.80 16.10 5.49
C THR A 20 0.29 16.00 5.30
N PRO A 21 -0.35 16.92 4.53
CA PRO A 21 -1.79 17.00 4.49
C PRO A 21 -2.37 15.69 3.95
N LEU A 22 -3.37 15.15 4.63
CA LEU A 22 -4.11 13.98 4.16
C LEU A 22 -4.85 14.36 2.88
N LEU A 23 -4.37 13.88 1.74
CA LEU A 23 -5.05 14.04 0.47
C LEU A 23 -6.04 12.90 0.24
N THR A 24 -5.76 11.68 0.72
CA THR A 24 -6.67 10.53 0.57
C THR A 24 -8.12 10.92 0.89
N LEU A 25 -9.00 10.75 -0.09
CA LEU A 25 -10.41 11.12 0.03
C LEU A 25 -11.05 10.27 1.12
N ARG A 26 -11.72 10.96 2.05
CA ARG A 26 -12.66 10.34 2.98
C ARG A 26 -13.77 9.64 2.20
N GLY A 27 -14.35 8.58 2.77
CA GLY A 27 -15.36 7.76 2.08
C GLY A 27 -16.54 8.56 1.54
N ASP A 28 -16.99 9.61 2.24
CA ASP A 28 -18.07 10.50 1.83
C ASP A 28 -17.71 11.46 0.68
N LYS A 29 -16.42 11.57 0.35
CA LYS A 29 -15.91 12.39 -0.76
C LYS A 29 -15.49 11.56 -1.98
N ARG A 30 -15.57 10.23 -1.88
CA ARG A 30 -15.33 9.34 -3.01
C ARG A 30 -16.56 9.26 -3.90
N PRO A 31 -16.39 8.96 -5.20
CA PRO A 31 -17.50 8.66 -6.07
C PRO A 31 -18.39 7.54 -5.52
N GLU A 32 -19.71 7.72 -5.57
CA GLU A 32 -20.69 6.78 -5.01
C GLU A 32 -20.57 5.36 -5.62
N TRP A 33 -20.21 5.27 -6.90
CA TRP A 33 -20.01 3.99 -7.58
C TRP A 33 -18.98 3.10 -6.90
N LEU A 34 -17.91 3.67 -6.32
CA LEU A 34 -16.84 2.87 -5.71
C LEU A 34 -17.37 2.13 -4.49
N ARG A 35 -18.16 2.81 -3.65
CA ARG A 35 -18.80 2.20 -2.49
C ARG A 35 -19.91 1.22 -2.88
N ARG A 36 -20.63 1.51 -3.97
CA ARG A 36 -21.77 0.71 -4.44
C ARG A 36 -21.31 -0.62 -5.05
N ASP A 37 -20.28 -0.57 -5.88
CA ASP A 37 -19.90 -1.65 -6.79
C ASP A 37 -18.55 -2.31 -6.44
N GLY A 38 -17.71 -1.66 -5.63
CA GLY A 38 -16.34 -2.11 -5.42
C GLY A 38 -15.55 -2.13 -6.74
N ILE A 39 -14.45 -2.89 -6.80
CA ILE A 39 -13.65 -3.03 -8.03
C ILE A 39 -13.39 -4.50 -8.37
N VAL A 40 -13.85 -4.92 -9.54
CA VAL A 40 -13.40 -6.11 -10.27
C VAL A 40 -12.73 -5.62 -11.54
N MET A 41 -11.41 -5.77 -11.59
CA MET A 41 -10.57 -5.14 -12.61
C MET A 41 -10.17 -6.13 -13.71
N ALA A 42 -10.16 -5.65 -14.94
CA ALA A 42 -9.30 -6.18 -16.00
C ALA A 42 -8.33 -5.08 -16.43
N GLY A 43 -7.19 -5.42 -17.03
CA GLY A 43 -6.39 -4.35 -17.60
C GLY A 43 -5.51 -4.66 -18.80
N SER A 44 -5.12 -3.56 -19.44
CA SER A 44 -4.35 -3.48 -20.68
C SER A 44 -3.58 -2.15 -20.69
N TRP A 45 -2.41 -2.11 -20.05
CA TRP A 45 -1.67 -0.87 -19.77
C TRP A 45 -0.80 -0.41 -20.95
N GLU A 46 -0.62 -1.28 -21.93
CA GLU A 46 0.44 -1.14 -22.92
C GLU A 46 -0.13 -0.68 -24.26
N PRO A 47 0.30 0.48 -24.81
CA PRO A 47 -0.10 0.89 -26.15
C PRO A 47 0.58 0.02 -27.22
N LEU A 48 -0.04 -0.08 -28.40
CA LEU A 48 0.43 -0.93 -29.49
C LEU A 48 1.91 -0.68 -29.85
N LEU A 49 2.30 0.59 -29.97
CA LEU A 49 3.68 0.99 -30.26
C LEU A 49 4.69 0.36 -29.29
N PHE A 50 4.38 0.36 -27.99
CA PHE A 50 5.26 -0.24 -26.99
C PHE A 50 5.29 -1.75 -27.10
N ARG A 51 4.13 -2.39 -27.31
CA ARG A 51 4.06 -3.85 -27.45
C ARG A 51 4.91 -4.34 -28.62
N VAL A 52 4.85 -3.66 -29.77
CA VAL A 52 5.70 -3.98 -30.93
C VAL A 52 7.18 -4.02 -30.57
N ARG A 53 7.68 -2.99 -29.89
CA ARG A 53 9.08 -2.91 -29.45
C ARG A 53 9.41 -3.97 -28.39
N ARG A 54 8.50 -4.23 -27.44
CA ARG A 54 8.63 -5.26 -26.39
C ARG A 54 8.68 -6.67 -27.00
N ASP A 55 7.88 -6.91 -28.04
CA ASP A 55 7.68 -8.21 -28.69
C ASP A 55 8.81 -8.55 -29.67
N GLY A 56 9.90 -7.75 -29.68
CA GLY A 56 11.15 -8.06 -30.35
C GLY A 56 11.40 -7.30 -31.65
N ALA A 57 10.53 -6.37 -32.05
CA ALA A 57 10.79 -5.57 -33.24
C ALA A 57 11.99 -4.61 -33.04
N GLU A 58 12.78 -4.41 -34.08
CA GLU A 58 13.85 -3.41 -34.08
C GLU A 58 13.30 -1.97 -34.00
N GLY A 59 12.06 -1.76 -34.44
CA GLY A 59 11.35 -0.49 -34.43
C GLY A 59 10.00 -0.54 -33.70
N TYR A 60 9.08 0.31 -34.15
CA TYR A 60 7.81 0.61 -33.48
C TYR A 60 6.58 0.39 -34.37
N THR A 61 6.79 -0.17 -35.58
CA THR A 61 5.73 -0.39 -36.57
C THR A 61 5.08 -1.76 -36.36
N PRO A 62 3.75 -1.83 -36.10
CA PRO A 62 3.06 -3.10 -35.92
C PRO A 62 2.92 -3.88 -37.23
N THR A 63 2.86 -5.21 -37.14
CA THR A 63 2.38 -6.03 -38.26
C THR A 63 0.88 -5.84 -38.48
N ALA A 64 0.38 -6.28 -39.64
CA ALA A 64 -1.06 -6.24 -39.93
C ALA A 64 -1.86 -7.08 -38.92
N GLU A 65 -1.32 -8.22 -38.48
CA GLU A 65 -1.94 -9.10 -37.49
C GLU A 65 -2.01 -8.45 -36.11
N GLN A 66 -0.91 -7.82 -35.66
CA GLN A 66 -0.87 -7.10 -34.38
C GLN A 66 -1.89 -5.95 -34.38
N ARG A 67 -1.97 -5.19 -35.48
CA ARG A 67 -2.94 -4.11 -35.65
C ARG A 67 -4.38 -4.62 -35.60
N ALA A 68 -4.70 -5.65 -36.39
CA ALA A 68 -6.04 -6.23 -36.40
C ALA A 68 -6.45 -6.81 -35.04
N ALA A 69 -5.52 -7.41 -34.29
CA ALA A 69 -5.78 -7.90 -32.95
C ALA A 69 -6.00 -6.77 -31.93
N TYR A 70 -5.21 -5.69 -32.03
CA TYR A 70 -5.37 -4.49 -31.20
C TYR A 70 -6.72 -3.80 -31.45
N GLU A 71 -7.18 -3.74 -32.70
CA GLU A 71 -8.51 -3.19 -33.04
C GLU A 71 -9.65 -4.03 -32.45
N ARG A 72 -9.54 -5.38 -32.45
CA ARG A 72 -10.52 -6.25 -31.77
C ARG A 72 -10.52 -6.05 -30.26
N GLU A 73 -9.36 -5.81 -29.66
CA GLU A 73 -9.22 -5.48 -28.24
C GLU A 73 -9.95 -4.18 -27.88
N HIS A 74 -9.93 -3.18 -28.76
CA HIS A 74 -10.57 -1.87 -28.55
C HIS A 74 -12.00 -1.80 -29.10
N SER A 75 -12.72 -2.94 -29.09
CA SER A 75 -14.05 -3.06 -29.71
C SER A 75 -15.18 -3.21 -28.68
N PRO A 76 -16.44 -2.92 -29.07
CA PRO A 76 -17.61 -3.23 -28.25
C PRO A 76 -17.71 -4.72 -27.88
N ALA A 77 -17.22 -5.62 -28.73
CA ALA A 77 -17.20 -7.05 -28.46
C ALA A 77 -16.27 -7.40 -27.28
N MET A 78 -15.10 -6.75 -27.17
CA MET A 78 -14.22 -6.92 -26.01
C MET A 78 -14.89 -6.42 -24.72
N VAL A 79 -15.52 -5.24 -24.76
CA VAL A 79 -16.27 -4.70 -23.61
C VAL A 79 -17.36 -5.67 -23.16
N ALA A 80 -18.10 -6.29 -24.09
CA ALA A 80 -19.10 -7.30 -23.77
C ALA A 80 -18.48 -8.56 -23.13
N LYS A 81 -17.33 -9.04 -23.63
CA LYS A 81 -16.60 -10.17 -23.02
C LYS A 81 -16.17 -9.85 -21.58
N LEU A 82 -15.62 -8.66 -21.33
CA LEU A 82 -15.20 -8.22 -20.00
C LEU A 82 -16.39 -8.15 -19.03
N LYS A 83 -17.52 -7.58 -19.46
CA LYS A 83 -18.74 -7.55 -18.63
C LYS A 83 -19.26 -8.95 -18.30
N ALA A 84 -19.18 -9.89 -19.25
CA ALA A 84 -19.60 -11.27 -19.02
C ALA A 84 -18.74 -11.97 -17.95
N LEU A 85 -17.49 -11.55 -17.76
CA LEU A 85 -16.62 -12.02 -16.68
C LEU A 85 -16.94 -11.38 -15.32
N GLY A 86 -17.84 -10.39 -15.27
CA GLY A 86 -18.17 -9.64 -14.06
C GLY A 86 -17.24 -8.46 -13.77
N VAL A 87 -16.45 -8.02 -14.77
CA VAL A 87 -15.59 -6.84 -14.68
C VAL A 87 -16.45 -5.58 -14.64
N ASN A 88 -16.13 -4.67 -13.71
CA ASN A 88 -16.76 -3.35 -13.62
C ASN A 88 -15.77 -2.20 -13.83
N PHE A 89 -14.46 -2.49 -13.85
CA PHE A 89 -13.39 -1.50 -13.97
C PHE A 89 -12.31 -1.97 -14.95
N VAL A 90 -11.86 -1.10 -15.85
CA VAL A 90 -10.78 -1.38 -16.79
C VAL A 90 -9.60 -0.45 -16.54
N MET A 91 -8.43 -1.01 -16.20
CA MET A 91 -7.18 -0.26 -16.18
C MET A 91 -6.54 -0.30 -17.57
N MET A 92 -6.37 0.84 -18.23
CA MET A 92 -5.94 0.91 -19.62
C MET A 92 -4.78 1.89 -19.85
N HIS A 93 -4.13 1.82 -21.01
CA HIS A 93 -3.07 2.76 -21.39
C HIS A 93 -3.61 4.19 -21.53
N CYS A 94 -2.78 5.17 -21.19
CA CYS A 94 -2.94 6.56 -21.59
C CYS A 94 -1.67 7.05 -22.29
N TYR A 95 -0.50 6.82 -21.70
CA TYR A 95 0.79 7.24 -22.27
C TYR A 95 1.92 6.38 -21.69
N LYS A 96 2.88 5.96 -22.52
CA LYS A 96 3.98 5.06 -22.11
C LYS A 96 5.34 5.75 -22.03
N GLY A 97 5.51 6.92 -22.63
CA GLY A 97 6.76 7.67 -22.63
C GLY A 97 7.46 7.77 -23.97
N GLY A 98 6.78 7.52 -25.09
CA GLY A 98 7.32 7.63 -26.45
C GLY A 98 7.39 9.06 -26.99
N GLY A 99 6.55 9.96 -26.48
CA GLY A 99 6.34 11.30 -27.05
C GLY A 99 4.89 11.51 -27.47
N LEU A 100 4.45 12.77 -27.51
CA LEU A 100 3.06 13.10 -27.80
C LEU A 100 2.73 12.81 -29.27
N GLU A 101 3.68 13.01 -30.18
CA GLU A 101 3.49 12.68 -31.59
C GLU A 101 3.51 11.17 -31.79
N ALA A 102 4.55 10.49 -31.26
CA ALA A 102 4.70 9.05 -31.42
C ALA A 102 3.52 8.25 -30.85
N GLU A 103 2.92 8.70 -29.75
CA GLU A 103 1.78 8.02 -29.10
C GLU A 103 0.40 8.59 -29.48
N ARG A 104 0.33 9.58 -30.39
CA ARG A 104 -0.91 10.28 -30.75
C ARG A 104 -2.06 9.32 -31.10
N GLU A 105 -1.78 8.28 -31.88
CA GLU A 105 -2.77 7.27 -32.28
C GLU A 105 -3.30 6.49 -31.06
N SER A 106 -2.40 5.93 -30.24
CA SER A 106 -2.79 5.17 -29.05
C SER A 106 -3.50 6.03 -27.99
N MET A 107 -3.15 7.31 -27.87
CA MET A 107 -3.85 8.28 -27.02
C MET A 107 -5.29 8.52 -27.53
N ALA A 108 -5.49 8.64 -28.84
CA ALA A 108 -6.82 8.79 -29.42
C ALA A 108 -7.66 7.51 -29.25
N ASP A 109 -7.06 6.33 -29.37
CA ASP A 109 -7.73 5.06 -29.14
C ASP A 109 -8.11 4.87 -27.67
N ALA A 110 -7.29 5.39 -26.74
CA ALA A 110 -7.62 5.40 -25.32
C ALA A 110 -8.92 6.18 -25.04
N VAL A 111 -9.09 7.35 -25.67
CA VAL A 111 -10.32 8.16 -25.56
C VAL A 111 -11.53 7.40 -26.10
N LYS A 112 -11.42 6.78 -27.28
CA LYS A 112 -12.52 6.02 -27.90
C LYS A 112 -12.93 4.83 -27.01
N PHE A 113 -11.96 4.06 -26.53
CA PHE A 113 -12.25 2.85 -25.76
C PHE A 113 -12.78 3.17 -24.36
N ALA A 114 -12.27 4.22 -23.70
CA ALA A 114 -12.85 4.71 -22.46
C ALA A 114 -14.34 5.07 -22.62
N LYS A 115 -14.70 5.75 -23.72
CA LYS A 115 -16.11 6.03 -24.03
C LYS A 115 -16.93 4.75 -24.17
N LEU A 116 -16.43 3.72 -24.87
CA LEU A 116 -17.12 2.43 -24.98
C LEU A 116 -17.34 1.76 -23.62
N CYS A 117 -16.34 1.79 -22.74
CA CYS A 117 -16.46 1.27 -21.38
C CYS A 117 -17.53 2.03 -20.58
N HIS A 118 -17.52 3.37 -20.62
CA HIS A 118 -18.50 4.20 -19.92
C HIS A 118 -19.92 4.02 -20.47
N ASP A 119 -20.09 3.96 -21.79
CA ASP A 119 -21.39 3.70 -22.43
C ASP A 119 -21.95 2.33 -21.99
N ALA A 120 -21.07 1.36 -21.70
CA ALA A 120 -21.43 0.04 -21.18
C ALA A 120 -21.60 0.00 -19.64
N GLY A 121 -21.44 1.12 -18.94
CA GLY A 121 -21.58 1.23 -17.49
C GLY A 121 -20.36 0.77 -16.68
N MET A 122 -19.20 0.57 -17.32
CA MET A 122 -17.94 0.27 -16.64
C MET A 122 -17.19 1.55 -16.29
N ARG A 123 -16.22 1.45 -15.37
CA ARG A 123 -15.28 2.50 -14.99
C ARG A 123 -13.94 2.27 -15.64
N VAL A 124 -13.15 3.34 -15.79
CA VAL A 124 -11.81 3.24 -16.38
C VAL A 124 -10.76 3.91 -15.52
N GLY A 125 -9.61 3.25 -15.39
CA GLY A 125 -8.38 3.83 -14.85
C GLY A 125 -7.35 3.97 -15.97
N CYS A 126 -6.50 4.98 -15.88
CA CYS A 126 -5.49 5.26 -16.91
C CYS A 126 -4.08 5.15 -16.37
N TYR A 127 -3.29 4.27 -16.99
CA TYR A 127 -1.84 4.25 -16.89
C TYR A 127 -1.24 5.45 -17.61
N THR A 128 -0.85 6.48 -16.87
CA THR A 128 -0.33 7.70 -17.49
C THR A 128 1.14 7.62 -17.84
N TYR A 129 1.97 6.95 -17.03
CA TYR A 129 3.41 6.78 -17.32
C TYR A 129 4.08 5.87 -16.29
N SER A 130 5.22 5.30 -16.70
CA SER A 130 5.99 4.35 -15.90
C SER A 130 7.05 4.95 -14.98
N GLY A 131 7.20 6.27 -14.94
CA GLY A 131 8.44 6.88 -14.41
C GLY A 131 9.67 6.72 -15.29
N ALA A 132 9.53 6.01 -16.41
CA ALA A 132 10.53 5.91 -17.46
C ALA A 132 9.91 6.35 -18.79
N PHE A 133 10.76 6.84 -19.70
CA PHE A 133 10.38 7.17 -21.06
C PHE A 133 11.19 6.35 -22.07
N ILE A 134 10.64 6.19 -23.27
CA ILE A 134 11.29 5.54 -24.41
C ILE A 134 12.20 6.57 -25.07
N TRP A 135 13.47 6.62 -24.64
CA TRP A 135 14.35 7.75 -24.95
C TRP A 135 14.62 7.90 -26.45
N GLU A 136 14.62 6.79 -27.19
CA GLU A 136 14.85 6.75 -28.65
C GLU A 136 13.84 7.60 -29.43
N LEU A 137 12.59 7.64 -28.96
CA LEU A 137 11.51 8.42 -29.56
C LEU A 137 11.38 9.77 -28.85
N PHE A 138 11.35 9.76 -27.52
CA PHE A 138 11.06 10.94 -26.74
C PHE A 138 12.04 12.08 -26.99
N PHE A 139 13.33 11.78 -27.14
CA PHE A 139 14.35 12.81 -27.41
C PHE A 139 14.29 13.41 -28.82
N LYS A 140 13.58 12.78 -29.77
CA LYS A 140 13.34 13.37 -31.09
C LYS A 140 12.34 14.53 -30.98
N GLU A 141 11.34 14.39 -30.10
CA GLU A 141 10.34 15.41 -29.84
C GLU A 141 10.79 16.42 -28.77
N MET A 142 11.54 15.95 -27.77
CA MET A 142 11.93 16.71 -26.58
C MET A 142 13.44 16.56 -26.30
N PRO A 143 14.33 17.15 -27.13
CA PRO A 143 15.78 16.97 -26.98
C PRO A 143 16.35 17.39 -25.62
N GLN A 144 15.74 18.38 -24.96
CA GLN A 144 16.11 18.85 -23.62
C GLN A 144 15.79 17.86 -22.50
N ALA A 145 14.95 16.84 -22.76
CA ALA A 145 14.61 15.85 -21.76
C ALA A 145 15.79 14.95 -21.33
N LYS A 146 16.92 15.05 -22.02
CA LYS A 146 18.21 14.48 -21.59
C LYS A 146 18.60 14.95 -20.19
N ASP A 147 18.28 16.20 -19.85
CA ASP A 147 18.57 16.78 -18.52
C ASP A 147 17.59 16.31 -17.44
N TRP A 148 16.51 15.62 -17.83
CA TRP A 148 15.53 15.08 -16.90
C TRP A 148 15.90 13.67 -16.41
N VAL A 149 16.89 13.01 -17.02
CA VAL A 149 17.24 11.62 -16.73
C VAL A 149 17.80 11.48 -15.31
N VAL A 150 17.35 10.46 -14.58
CA VAL A 150 17.99 10.10 -13.29
C VAL A 150 19.29 9.36 -13.56
N LEU A 151 20.37 9.81 -12.91
CA LEU A 151 21.71 9.27 -13.12
C LEU A 151 22.21 8.43 -11.94
N ASN A 152 22.95 7.37 -12.28
CA ASN A 152 23.80 6.59 -11.36
C ASN A 152 25.02 7.41 -10.88
N PRO A 153 25.74 6.96 -9.84
CA PRO A 153 26.95 7.64 -9.37
C PRO A 153 28.04 7.83 -10.44
N ASP A 154 28.09 6.94 -11.43
CA ASP A 154 29.03 6.97 -12.56
C ASP A 154 28.57 7.87 -13.73
N GLY A 155 27.43 8.55 -13.57
CA GLY A 155 26.84 9.41 -14.61
C GLY A 155 26.04 8.67 -15.67
N THR A 156 25.88 7.35 -15.57
CA THR A 156 25.05 6.58 -16.53
C THR A 156 23.55 6.71 -16.21
N PRO A 157 22.66 6.66 -17.22
CA PRO A 157 21.22 6.62 -17.00
C PRO A 157 20.77 5.41 -16.17
N ILE A 158 19.81 5.62 -15.27
CA ILE A 158 19.09 4.50 -14.65
C ILE A 158 18.08 3.94 -15.67
N THR A 159 18.24 2.66 -16.02
CA THR A 159 17.38 1.98 -17.01
C THR A 159 16.23 1.21 -16.36
N TYR A 160 15.15 0.98 -17.13
CA TYR A 160 14.09 0.05 -16.74
C TYR A 160 14.57 -1.40 -16.90
N GLY A 161 15.23 -1.92 -15.87
CA GLY A 161 15.81 -3.27 -15.90
C GLY A 161 16.74 -3.45 -17.11
N LYS A 162 16.52 -4.51 -17.89
CA LYS A 162 17.29 -4.81 -19.12
C LYS A 162 16.81 -4.03 -20.36
N ALA A 163 15.69 -3.32 -20.27
CA ALA A 163 15.17 -2.53 -21.40
C ALA A 163 15.98 -1.23 -21.55
N GLY A 164 17.14 -1.32 -22.20
CA GLY A 164 18.07 -0.19 -22.40
C GLY A 164 17.48 0.98 -23.19
N TYR A 165 16.37 0.77 -23.91
CA TYR A 165 15.61 1.82 -24.59
C TYR A 165 14.70 2.64 -23.66
N ARG A 166 14.67 2.33 -22.35
CA ARG A 166 13.84 3.02 -21.34
C ARG A 166 14.69 3.59 -20.21
N TYR A 167 14.66 4.92 -20.05
CA TYR A 167 15.36 5.63 -18.98
C TYR A 167 14.38 6.20 -17.96
N TYR A 168 14.72 6.09 -16.68
CA TYR A 168 13.98 6.78 -15.62
C TYR A 168 14.24 8.28 -15.66
N TRP A 169 13.19 9.05 -15.39
CA TRP A 169 13.26 10.50 -15.30
C TRP A 169 13.03 11.00 -13.87
N ASN A 170 13.63 12.13 -13.55
CA ASN A 170 13.52 12.75 -12.26
C ASN A 170 12.12 13.36 -12.12
N ARG A 171 11.29 12.70 -11.30
CA ARG A 171 9.88 13.06 -11.08
C ARG A 171 9.65 14.47 -10.55
N ASN A 172 10.69 15.06 -9.98
CA ASN A 172 10.68 16.39 -9.41
C ASN A 172 11.53 17.38 -10.24
N HIS A 173 11.93 17.03 -11.47
CA HIS A 173 12.47 18.02 -12.40
C HIS A 173 11.33 18.94 -12.85
N PRO A 174 11.43 20.27 -12.68
CA PRO A 174 10.32 21.20 -12.96
C PRO A 174 9.74 21.05 -14.37
N ASP A 175 10.60 20.96 -15.39
CA ASP A 175 10.15 20.82 -16.78
C ASP A 175 9.50 19.46 -17.07
N ALA A 176 10.01 18.38 -16.46
CA ALA A 176 9.42 17.06 -16.57
C ALA A 176 8.04 17.05 -15.88
N GLU A 177 7.94 17.59 -14.66
CA GLU A 177 6.66 17.73 -13.96
C GLU A 177 5.65 18.52 -14.81
N ALA A 178 6.07 19.63 -15.42
CA ALA A 178 5.22 20.43 -16.31
C ALA A 178 4.75 19.65 -17.54
N PHE A 179 5.62 18.82 -18.14
CA PHE A 179 5.24 17.93 -19.24
C PHE A 179 4.20 16.89 -18.78
N TYR A 180 4.46 16.18 -17.69
CA TYR A 180 3.59 15.10 -17.22
C TYR A 180 2.25 15.60 -16.66
N ARG A 181 2.16 16.86 -16.20
CA ARG A 181 0.88 17.53 -15.91
C ARG A 181 -0.02 17.63 -17.15
N LYS A 182 0.54 17.74 -18.36
CA LYS A 182 -0.26 17.71 -19.60
C LYS A 182 -0.89 16.33 -19.82
N ILE A 183 -0.14 15.27 -19.50
CA ILE A 183 -0.64 13.89 -19.58
C ILE A 183 -1.75 13.64 -18.56
N VAL A 184 -1.57 14.08 -17.32
CA VAL A 184 -2.62 13.99 -16.28
C VAL A 184 -3.86 14.77 -16.70
N LYS A 185 -3.68 15.98 -17.27
CA LYS A 185 -4.79 16.77 -17.81
C LYS A 185 -5.55 16.01 -18.90
N PHE A 186 -4.84 15.44 -19.87
CA PHE A 186 -5.43 14.64 -20.95
C PHE A 186 -6.21 13.44 -20.40
N ALA A 187 -5.66 12.72 -19.42
CA ALA A 187 -6.34 11.59 -18.80
C ALA A 187 -7.65 12.00 -18.10
N VAL A 188 -7.66 13.15 -17.44
CA VAL A 188 -8.84 13.65 -16.69
C VAL A 188 -9.88 14.30 -17.61
N GLU A 189 -9.49 15.11 -18.59
CA GLU A 189 -10.41 15.91 -19.41
C GLU A 189 -10.87 15.17 -20.68
N ASP A 190 -9.93 14.55 -21.40
CA ASP A 190 -10.19 13.94 -22.71
C ASP A 190 -10.59 12.47 -22.58
N ILE A 191 -9.83 11.66 -21.84
CA ILE A 191 -10.19 10.25 -21.57
C ILE A 191 -11.34 10.17 -20.57
N ARG A 192 -11.50 11.19 -19.71
CA ARG A 192 -12.47 11.22 -18.61
C ARG A 192 -12.30 10.05 -17.64
N THR A 193 -11.05 9.73 -17.34
CA THR A 193 -10.71 8.61 -16.46
C THR A 193 -11.34 8.76 -15.08
N ASP A 194 -11.68 7.64 -14.44
CA ASP A 194 -12.17 7.57 -13.06
C ASP A 194 -11.04 7.42 -12.05
N LEU A 195 -9.85 7.01 -12.51
CA LEU A 195 -8.68 6.84 -11.67
C LEU A 195 -7.39 7.08 -12.46
N VAL A 196 -6.48 7.87 -11.91
CA VAL A 196 -5.15 8.13 -12.48
C VAL A 196 -4.12 7.21 -11.83
N HIS A 197 -3.45 6.38 -12.62
CA HIS A 197 -2.43 5.42 -12.16
C HIS A 197 -1.02 5.91 -12.49
N PHE A 198 -0.16 5.96 -11.46
CA PHE A 198 1.25 6.27 -11.63
C PHE A 198 2.16 5.11 -11.24
N ASP A 199 2.87 4.58 -12.22
CA ASP A 199 3.66 3.37 -12.02
C ASP A 199 5.11 3.64 -11.57
N ASN A 200 5.77 2.64 -11.00
CA ASN A 200 7.16 2.65 -10.50
C ASN A 200 7.52 3.81 -9.56
N TYR A 201 6.71 4.07 -8.55
CA TYR A 201 6.98 5.01 -7.44
C TYR A 201 7.99 4.43 -6.45
N VAL A 202 9.12 4.00 -7.00
CA VAL A 202 10.15 3.20 -6.33
C VAL A 202 11.57 3.65 -6.70
N ILE A 203 11.68 4.48 -7.74
CA ILE A 203 12.91 5.15 -8.15
C ILE A 203 12.78 6.61 -7.73
N GLY A 204 13.64 7.01 -6.79
CA GLY A 204 13.73 8.36 -6.28
C GLY A 204 14.82 9.19 -6.97
N PRO A 205 15.18 10.34 -6.38
CA PRO A 205 16.31 11.16 -6.80
C PRO A 205 17.62 10.38 -6.98
N GLY A 206 18.47 10.85 -7.90
CA GLY A 206 19.77 10.26 -8.23
C GLY A 206 20.91 11.26 -8.18
N HIS A 207 21.91 11.10 -9.06
CA HIS A 207 23.09 11.98 -9.16
C HIS A 207 22.95 13.05 -10.26
N ASP A 208 21.75 13.23 -10.80
CA ASP A 208 21.46 14.33 -11.72
C ASP A 208 21.47 15.69 -11.00
N ALA A 209 21.72 16.77 -11.75
CA ALA A 209 21.92 18.10 -11.18
C ALA A 209 20.73 18.59 -10.34
N ASN A 210 19.49 18.28 -10.77
CA ASN A 210 18.27 18.66 -10.04
C ASN A 210 18.17 17.92 -8.70
N SER A 211 18.44 16.60 -8.69
CA SER A 211 18.48 15.81 -7.45
C SER A 211 19.51 16.33 -6.46
N ILE A 212 20.73 16.63 -6.91
CA ILE A 212 21.80 17.17 -6.07
C ILE A 212 21.40 18.53 -5.47
N ALA A 213 20.90 19.44 -6.31
CA ALA A 213 20.48 20.76 -5.87
C ALA A 213 19.38 20.69 -4.80
N ARG A 214 18.34 19.86 -5.04
CA ARG A 214 17.24 19.66 -4.10
C ARG A 214 17.70 19.01 -2.79
N PHE A 215 18.63 18.05 -2.84
CA PHE A 215 19.16 17.45 -1.61
C PHE A 215 19.95 18.44 -0.76
N ARG A 216 20.77 19.28 -1.40
CA ARG A 216 21.49 20.37 -0.70
C ARG A 216 20.52 21.36 -0.06
N GLN A 217 19.41 21.68 -0.73
CA GLN A 217 18.35 22.50 -0.16
C GLN A 217 17.67 21.80 1.03
N TYR A 218 17.38 20.51 0.91
CA TYR A 218 16.83 19.70 1.98
C TYR A 218 17.73 19.73 3.22
N LEU A 219 19.04 19.50 3.08
CA LEU A 219 19.98 19.57 4.20
C LEU A 219 19.96 20.92 4.93
N ARG A 220 19.95 22.04 4.18
CA ARG A 220 19.86 23.40 4.74
C ARG A 220 18.56 23.65 5.50
N LYS A 221 17.46 23.05 5.05
CA LYS A 221 16.13 23.21 5.66
C LYS A 221 15.96 22.34 6.90
N THR A 222 16.51 21.12 6.88
CA THR A 222 16.25 20.09 7.89
C THR A 222 17.18 20.20 9.08
N PHE A 223 18.45 20.59 8.87
CA PHE A 223 19.47 20.55 9.92
C PHE A 223 20.12 21.91 10.16
N PRO A 224 20.41 22.26 11.42
CA PRO A 224 21.24 23.42 11.72
C PRO A 224 22.67 23.18 11.21
N ALA A 225 23.31 24.26 10.75
CA ALA A 225 24.66 24.19 10.17
C ALA A 225 25.72 23.62 11.14
N SER A 226 25.57 23.86 12.44
CA SER A 226 26.45 23.30 13.47
C SER A 226 26.40 21.77 13.50
N LEU A 227 25.19 21.19 13.49
CA LEU A 227 25.01 19.74 13.50
C LEU A 227 25.57 19.09 12.24
N LEU A 228 25.37 19.71 11.08
CA LEU A 228 25.96 19.25 9.82
C LEU A 228 27.48 19.22 9.91
N LYS A 229 28.10 20.30 10.39
CA LYS A 229 29.55 20.39 10.58
C LYS A 229 30.09 19.34 11.56
N GLU A 230 29.42 19.15 12.70
CA GLU A 230 29.76 18.12 13.70
C GLU A 230 29.69 16.70 13.13
N ASN A 231 28.85 16.48 12.12
CA ASN A 231 28.70 15.20 11.42
C ASN A 231 29.52 15.15 10.10
N GLY A 232 30.54 16.00 9.95
CA GLY A 232 31.49 15.95 8.83
C GLY A 232 31.00 16.61 7.53
N ILE A 233 29.88 17.33 7.56
CA ILE A 233 29.30 18.03 6.41
C ILE A 233 29.58 19.53 6.55
N ALA A 234 30.84 19.91 6.30
CA ALA A 234 31.31 21.29 6.47
C ALA A 234 30.89 22.22 5.32
N ASP A 235 30.88 21.70 4.08
CA ASP A 235 30.45 22.44 2.89
C ASP A 235 29.31 21.71 2.18
N ILE A 236 28.08 22.24 2.32
CA ILE A 236 26.89 21.70 1.66
C ILE A 236 27.00 21.84 0.13
N ALA A 237 27.73 22.83 -0.39
CA ALA A 237 27.90 23.01 -1.83
C ALA A 237 28.74 21.91 -2.48
N ALA A 238 29.59 21.22 -1.71
CA ALA A 238 30.37 20.07 -2.16
C ALA A 238 29.62 18.73 -2.00
N VAL A 239 28.50 18.69 -1.28
CA VAL A 239 27.78 17.43 -1.00
C VAL A 239 27.26 16.79 -2.29
N THR A 240 27.51 15.49 -2.43
CA THR A 240 26.90 14.61 -3.41
C THR A 240 26.03 13.56 -2.70
N PRO A 241 25.06 12.95 -3.39
CA PRO A 241 24.30 11.84 -2.84
C PRO A 241 25.22 10.70 -2.36
N PRO A 242 25.02 10.19 -1.13
CA PRO A 242 25.80 9.07 -0.62
C PRO A 242 25.36 7.74 -1.24
N THR A 243 26.30 6.79 -1.35
CA THR A 243 26.04 5.42 -1.82
C THR A 243 25.77 4.43 -0.70
N ASP A 244 26.05 4.81 0.56
CA ASP A 244 25.81 3.99 1.75
C ASP A 244 24.30 3.79 2.01
N ARG A 245 23.80 2.60 1.68
CA ARG A 245 22.42 2.18 1.96
C ARG A 245 22.23 1.54 3.35
N ALA A 246 23.30 1.41 4.14
CA ALA A 246 23.20 0.94 5.52
C ALA A 246 22.92 2.10 6.50
N CYS A 247 22.78 3.35 6.02
CA CYS A 247 22.40 4.50 6.83
C CYS A 247 23.33 4.75 8.03
N THR A 248 24.63 4.48 7.86
CA THR A 248 25.61 4.48 8.97
C THR A 248 25.90 5.88 9.51
N ASN A 249 25.70 6.94 8.71
CA ASN A 249 25.98 8.33 9.09
C ASN A 249 24.77 9.24 8.82
N LEU A 250 24.85 10.49 9.30
CA LEU A 250 23.75 11.46 9.14
C LEU A 250 23.44 11.74 7.66
N LEU A 251 24.46 11.83 6.79
CA LEU A 251 24.27 12.12 5.37
C LEU A 251 23.48 11.00 4.66
N SER A 252 23.80 9.73 4.93
CA SER A 252 23.07 8.59 4.35
C SER A 252 21.64 8.46 4.88
N ARG A 253 21.40 8.76 6.17
CA ARG A 253 20.04 8.86 6.74
C ARG A 253 19.23 10.00 6.11
N ALA A 254 19.82 11.18 5.99
CA ALA A 254 19.19 12.34 5.37
C ALA A 254 18.87 12.09 3.88
N TRP A 255 19.76 11.42 3.16
CA TRP A 255 19.52 11.05 1.76
C TRP A 255 18.37 10.06 1.60
N ALA A 256 18.29 9.05 2.48
CA ALA A 256 17.19 8.09 2.50
C ALA A 256 15.84 8.77 2.77
N ASP A 257 15.75 9.65 3.79
CA ASP A 257 14.51 10.39 4.07
C ASP A 257 14.16 11.34 2.91
N PHE A 258 15.13 12.07 2.36
CA PHE A 258 14.92 12.95 1.22
C PHE A 258 14.37 12.21 -0.01
N CYS A 259 14.86 10.99 -0.27
CA CYS A 259 14.32 10.16 -1.35
C CYS A 259 12.86 9.76 -1.08
N SER A 260 12.55 9.26 0.12
CA SER A 260 11.18 8.93 0.54
C SER A 260 10.24 10.12 0.44
N GLN A 261 10.70 11.29 0.89
CA GLN A 261 9.96 12.55 0.79
C GLN A 261 9.73 12.94 -0.67
N SER A 262 10.76 12.90 -1.51
CA SER A 262 10.67 13.33 -2.91
C SER A 262 9.66 12.50 -3.72
N ILE A 263 9.62 11.19 -3.48
CA ILE A 263 8.63 10.29 -4.09
C ILE A 263 7.22 10.67 -3.62
N SER A 264 7.02 10.88 -2.32
CA SER A 264 5.72 11.28 -1.76
C SER A 264 5.26 12.64 -2.28
N ASP A 265 6.15 13.64 -2.28
CA ASP A 265 5.87 15.01 -2.74
C ASP A 265 5.46 15.03 -4.22
N SER A 266 6.09 14.21 -5.06
CA SER A 266 5.71 14.04 -6.47
C SER A 266 4.27 13.54 -6.61
N PHE A 267 3.93 12.46 -5.91
CA PHE A 267 2.58 11.88 -5.98
C PHE A 267 1.52 12.87 -5.47
N HIS A 268 1.81 13.52 -4.35
CA HIS A 268 0.91 14.48 -3.72
C HIS A 268 0.74 15.74 -4.57
N SER A 269 1.79 16.19 -5.26
CA SER A 269 1.71 17.30 -6.23
C SER A 269 0.76 16.96 -7.39
N MET A 270 0.92 15.79 -8.01
CA MET A 270 0.06 15.35 -9.11
C MET A 270 -1.38 15.11 -8.67
N THR A 271 -1.59 14.59 -7.46
CA THR A 271 -2.93 14.46 -6.85
C THR A 271 -3.61 15.81 -6.72
N ARG A 272 -2.93 16.81 -6.13
CA ARG A 272 -3.48 18.16 -6.01
C ARG A 272 -3.78 18.76 -7.38
N TYR A 273 -2.94 18.52 -8.36
CA TYR A 273 -3.15 19.00 -9.73
C TYR A 273 -4.38 18.35 -10.38
N ALA A 274 -4.49 17.02 -10.34
CA ALA A 274 -5.63 16.27 -10.87
C ALA A 274 -6.96 16.77 -10.27
N ARG A 275 -6.99 17.01 -8.95
CA ARG A 275 -8.19 17.45 -8.24
C ARG A 275 -8.59 18.90 -8.45
N LYS A 276 -7.73 19.74 -9.04
CA LYS A 276 -8.16 21.05 -9.55
C LYS A 276 -9.12 20.90 -10.73
N MET A 277 -9.00 19.82 -11.50
CA MET A 277 -9.84 19.54 -12.68
C MET A 277 -11.08 18.72 -12.29
N ARG A 278 -10.89 17.65 -11.50
CA ARG A 278 -11.98 16.78 -11.01
C ARG A 278 -11.79 16.48 -9.51
N PRO A 279 -12.54 17.13 -8.61
CA PRO A 279 -12.29 17.03 -7.16
C PRO A 279 -12.40 15.62 -6.56
N ASP A 280 -13.20 14.73 -7.17
CA ASP A 280 -13.46 13.36 -6.71
C ASP A 280 -12.66 12.29 -7.47
N ILE A 281 -11.71 12.69 -8.33
CA ILE A 281 -10.87 11.74 -9.07
C ILE A 281 -10.05 10.88 -8.10
N LEU A 282 -10.04 9.58 -8.36
CA LEU A 282 -9.24 8.63 -7.60
C LEU A 282 -7.79 8.66 -8.09
N MET A 283 -6.86 8.59 -7.14
CA MET A 283 -5.43 8.57 -7.43
C MET A 283 -4.80 7.27 -6.96
N GLU A 284 -3.95 6.70 -7.80
CA GLU A 284 -3.26 5.44 -7.53
C GLU A 284 -1.76 5.59 -7.85
N THR A 285 -0.95 4.82 -7.12
CA THR A 285 0.50 4.74 -7.37
C THR A 285 1.03 3.32 -7.20
N ASN A 286 2.11 2.93 -7.89
CA ASN A 286 2.80 1.63 -7.69
C ASN A 286 4.13 1.77 -6.92
N PRO A 287 4.12 1.68 -5.56
CA PRO A 287 5.33 1.62 -4.74
C PRO A 287 5.79 0.18 -4.43
N ALA A 288 5.15 -0.82 -5.04
CA ALA A 288 5.13 -2.22 -4.62
C ALA A 288 4.48 -2.45 -3.23
N GLY A 289 4.31 -3.72 -2.87
CA GLY A 289 3.75 -4.16 -1.60
C GLY A 289 4.55 -3.83 -0.36
N ILE A 290 3.95 -4.14 0.78
CA ILE A 290 4.55 -3.94 2.10
C ILE A 290 5.35 -5.17 2.50
N GLY A 291 6.66 -5.00 2.66
CA GLY A 291 7.56 -6.05 3.15
C GLY A 291 7.64 -6.15 4.68
N SER A 292 8.28 -7.21 5.15
CA SER A 292 8.64 -7.38 6.58
C SER A 292 9.59 -6.29 7.07
N THR A 293 10.38 -5.70 6.18
CA THR A 293 11.14 -4.46 6.41
C THR A 293 10.72 -3.38 5.44
N VAL A 294 11.15 -2.13 5.69
CA VAL A 294 10.94 -1.01 4.77
C VAL A 294 11.80 -1.21 3.53
N ARG A 295 11.22 -0.96 2.34
CA ARG A 295 11.97 -0.89 1.10
C ARG A 295 12.76 0.41 1.11
N TRP A 296 14.03 0.34 0.74
CA TRP A 296 14.90 1.52 0.65
C TRP A 296 14.20 2.69 -0.05
N ALA A 297 14.13 3.83 0.64
CA ALA A 297 13.55 5.09 0.14
C ALA A 297 12.06 5.05 -0.23
N VAL A 298 11.29 4.07 0.25
CA VAL A 298 9.83 4.02 0.09
C VAL A 298 9.18 4.02 1.46
N ASP A 299 8.65 5.18 1.85
CA ASP A 299 7.83 5.37 3.05
C ASP A 299 6.34 5.27 2.67
N HIS A 300 5.76 4.06 2.74
CA HIS A 300 4.34 3.84 2.43
C HIS A 300 3.41 4.67 3.34
N GLY A 301 3.77 4.88 4.61
CA GLY A 301 2.96 5.64 5.56
C GLY A 301 2.83 7.12 5.19
N ARG A 302 3.87 7.68 4.57
CA ARG A 302 3.88 9.04 4.00
C ARG A 302 3.25 9.09 2.60
N LEU A 303 3.65 8.17 1.73
CA LEU A 303 3.23 8.15 0.32
C LEU A 303 1.72 7.97 0.18
N LEU A 304 1.14 6.97 0.86
CA LEU A 304 -0.23 6.54 0.66
C LEU A 304 -1.28 7.48 1.27
N ARG A 305 -0.87 8.59 1.90
CA ARG A 305 -1.77 9.72 2.22
C ARG A 305 -2.11 10.57 0.99
N GLY A 306 -1.52 10.26 -0.16
CA GLY A 306 -1.68 10.98 -1.41
C GLY A 306 -2.87 10.54 -2.26
N GLY A 307 -3.40 9.34 -2.07
CA GLY A 307 -4.39 8.76 -2.99
C GLY A 307 -5.26 7.71 -2.33
N GLU A 308 -6.01 6.97 -3.15
CA GLU A 308 -7.03 6.02 -2.71
C GLU A 308 -6.64 4.56 -2.98
N ALA A 309 -5.62 4.32 -3.80
CA ALA A 309 -5.13 2.99 -4.07
C ALA A 309 -3.62 2.93 -4.30
N PHE A 310 -3.06 1.73 -4.21
CA PHE A 310 -1.70 1.46 -4.67
C PHE A 310 -1.52 0.03 -5.16
N TRP A 311 -0.52 -0.19 -6.02
CA TRP A 311 -0.25 -1.51 -6.59
C TRP A 311 0.76 -2.34 -5.77
N ASP A 312 0.47 -3.63 -5.65
CA ASP A 312 1.39 -4.67 -5.16
C ASP A 312 1.52 -5.81 -6.18
N GLU A 313 2.63 -5.80 -6.93
CA GLU A 313 3.03 -6.89 -7.85
C GLU A 313 3.83 -7.99 -7.16
N GLY A 314 3.76 -8.05 -5.82
CA GLY A 314 4.50 -8.98 -4.99
C GLY A 314 4.13 -10.44 -5.19
N ARG A 315 4.61 -11.29 -4.28
CA ARG A 315 4.49 -12.75 -4.41
C ARG A 315 3.03 -13.20 -4.36
N HIS A 316 2.70 -14.16 -5.22
CA HIS A 316 1.44 -14.88 -5.15
C HIS A 316 1.33 -15.64 -3.81
N PRO A 317 0.19 -15.55 -3.10
CA PRO A 317 -0.03 -16.23 -1.83
C PRO A 317 -0.11 -17.74 -1.99
N GLY A 318 0.21 -18.45 -0.91
CA GLY A 318 0.14 -19.91 -0.87
C GLY A 318 0.74 -20.48 0.39
N PHE A 319 0.51 -21.77 0.63
CA PHE A 319 1.08 -22.51 1.74
C PHE A 319 1.88 -23.71 1.23
N VAL A 320 3.21 -23.62 1.29
CA VAL A 320 4.10 -24.64 0.73
C VAL A 320 5.07 -25.10 1.81
N LYS A 321 5.13 -26.42 2.05
CA LYS A 321 6.06 -27.05 3.02
C LYS A 321 6.04 -26.38 4.40
N GLY A 322 4.85 -26.06 4.92
CA GLY A 322 4.69 -25.43 6.23
C GLY A 322 4.93 -23.92 6.27
N THR A 323 5.28 -23.30 5.14
CA THR A 323 5.56 -21.86 5.03
C THR A 323 4.39 -21.14 4.38
N LEU A 324 3.87 -20.13 5.07
CA LEU A 324 2.83 -19.24 4.56
C LEU A 324 3.48 -18.09 3.75
N THR A 325 3.00 -17.88 2.52
CA THR A 325 3.25 -16.66 1.74
C THR A 325 1.92 -15.93 1.58
N THR A 326 1.90 -14.64 1.88
CA THR A 326 0.66 -13.84 1.95
C THR A 326 0.91 -12.37 1.66
N ARG A 327 -0.12 -11.67 1.18
CA ARG A 327 -0.19 -10.20 1.03
C ARG A 327 -0.99 -9.53 2.15
N ILE A 328 -1.37 -10.24 3.22
CA ILE A 328 -2.13 -9.69 4.36
C ILE A 328 -1.50 -8.38 4.87
N ARG A 329 -0.17 -8.29 4.97
CA ARG A 329 0.52 -7.06 5.38
C ARG A 329 0.21 -5.87 4.47
N THR A 330 0.23 -6.08 3.15
CA THR A 330 -0.16 -5.08 2.15
C THR A 330 -1.61 -4.64 2.37
N PHE A 331 -2.52 -5.60 2.49
CA PHE A 331 -3.95 -5.31 2.66
C PHE A 331 -4.28 -4.61 3.98
N LYS A 332 -3.61 -4.98 5.07
CA LYS A 332 -3.67 -4.29 6.35
C LYS A 332 -3.20 -2.85 6.19
N ALA A 333 -2.05 -2.59 5.57
CA ALA A 333 -1.59 -1.22 5.34
C ALA A 333 -2.61 -0.41 4.52
N ALA A 334 -3.13 -1.00 3.45
CA ALA A 334 -4.16 -0.40 2.61
C ALA A 334 -5.37 0.04 3.45
N ARG A 335 -6.02 -0.89 4.16
CA ARG A 335 -7.19 -0.60 5.01
C ARG A 335 -6.87 0.43 6.10
N GLY A 336 -5.65 0.39 6.66
CA GLY A 336 -5.22 1.29 7.73
C GLY A 336 -5.13 2.74 7.31
N LEU A 337 -4.64 2.95 6.08
CA LEU A 337 -4.46 4.26 5.45
C LEU A 337 -5.66 4.63 4.57
N ASN A 338 -6.78 3.92 4.69
CA ASN A 338 -7.98 4.11 3.87
C ASN A 338 -7.66 4.05 2.36
N ASN A 339 -6.79 3.14 1.95
CA ASN A 339 -6.44 2.84 0.58
C ASN A 339 -6.91 1.43 0.21
N SER A 340 -7.07 1.16 -1.08
CA SER A 340 -7.21 -0.19 -1.62
C SER A 340 -5.89 -0.66 -2.21
N ALA A 341 -5.52 -1.93 -2.02
CA ALA A 341 -4.37 -2.49 -2.71
C ALA A 341 -4.83 -3.14 -4.02
N PHE A 342 -4.26 -2.71 -5.14
CA PHE A 342 -4.45 -3.38 -6.42
C PHE A 342 -3.43 -4.50 -6.55
N VAL A 343 -3.91 -5.66 -6.96
CA VAL A 343 -3.14 -6.89 -7.09
C VAL A 343 -3.63 -7.65 -8.31
N TYR A 344 -2.78 -8.50 -8.89
CA TYR A 344 -3.27 -9.55 -9.77
C TYR A 344 -4.02 -10.60 -8.92
N THR A 345 -5.16 -11.08 -9.42
CA THR A 345 -6.02 -12.05 -8.76
C THR A 345 -6.27 -13.20 -9.73
N ILE A 346 -5.35 -14.16 -9.76
CA ILE A 346 -5.28 -15.15 -10.86
C ILE A 346 -5.81 -16.53 -10.48
N ASN A 347 -6.15 -16.74 -9.20
CA ASN A 347 -6.73 -17.98 -8.69
C ASN A 347 -7.69 -17.72 -7.49
N PRO A 348 -8.49 -18.73 -7.09
CA PRO A 348 -9.41 -18.62 -5.96
C PRO A 348 -8.81 -18.13 -4.64
N LEU A 349 -7.59 -18.57 -4.28
CA LEU A 349 -6.94 -18.16 -3.04
C LEU A 349 -6.63 -16.66 -3.02
N GLU A 350 -6.19 -16.12 -4.15
CA GLU A 350 -5.94 -14.69 -4.27
C GLU A 350 -7.21 -13.86 -4.14
N ALA A 351 -8.32 -14.35 -4.71
CA ALA A 351 -9.62 -13.70 -4.57
C ALA A 351 -10.12 -13.75 -3.11
N ALA A 352 -9.95 -14.90 -2.44
CA ALA A 352 -10.28 -15.07 -1.02
C ALA A 352 -9.49 -14.13 -0.11
N GLU A 353 -8.17 -14.05 -0.31
CA GLU A 353 -7.28 -13.17 0.44
C GLU A 353 -7.68 -11.69 0.23
N SER A 354 -7.95 -11.29 -1.00
CA SER A 354 -8.38 -9.93 -1.31
C SER A 354 -9.73 -9.58 -0.64
N MET A 355 -10.73 -10.45 -0.75
CA MET A 355 -12.04 -10.23 -0.11
C MET A 355 -11.96 -10.16 1.42
N ALA A 356 -11.12 -11.00 2.03
CA ALA A 356 -10.99 -11.05 3.48
C ALA A 356 -10.26 -9.84 4.05
N PHE A 357 -9.19 -9.37 3.40
CA PHE A 357 -8.23 -8.44 4.00
C PHE A 357 -8.15 -7.08 3.33
N ASN A 358 -8.58 -6.91 2.08
CA ASN A 358 -8.42 -5.67 1.31
C ASN A 358 -9.56 -4.67 1.55
N LEU A 359 -9.38 -3.42 1.13
CA LEU A 359 -10.44 -2.40 1.15
C LEU A 359 -11.25 -2.44 -0.14
N ASP A 360 -12.27 -3.29 -0.16
CA ASP A 360 -13.34 -3.28 -1.16
C ASP A 360 -12.89 -3.27 -2.64
N VAL A 361 -11.95 -4.16 -2.94
CA VAL A 361 -11.43 -4.42 -4.29
C VAL A 361 -11.11 -5.90 -4.39
N LEU A 362 -11.59 -6.58 -5.44
CA LEU A 362 -11.25 -7.98 -5.71
C LEU A 362 -9.86 -8.12 -6.33
N GLY A 363 -9.47 -7.16 -7.17
CA GLY A 363 -8.19 -7.10 -7.88
C GLY A 363 -8.34 -7.26 -9.40
N CYS A 364 -7.21 -7.38 -10.09
CA CYS A 364 -7.12 -7.56 -11.54
C CYS A 364 -7.23 -9.04 -11.88
N ILE A 365 -8.41 -9.46 -12.37
CA ILE A 365 -8.74 -10.86 -12.62
C ILE A 365 -8.21 -11.37 -13.97
N CYS A 366 -7.90 -10.48 -14.90
CA CYS A 366 -7.26 -10.82 -16.16
C CYS A 366 -6.51 -9.62 -16.76
N TRP A 367 -5.46 -9.96 -17.52
CA TRP A 367 -4.83 -9.07 -18.48
C TRP A 367 -5.41 -9.34 -19.86
N PHE A 368 -5.91 -8.34 -20.57
CA PHE A 368 -6.43 -8.53 -21.91
C PHE A 368 -5.51 -7.88 -22.94
N GLU A 369 -5.03 -8.68 -23.88
CA GLU A 369 -4.05 -8.24 -24.88
C GLU A 369 -4.25 -9.01 -26.18
N TYR A 370 -4.28 -8.31 -27.31
CA TYR A 370 -4.43 -8.87 -28.66
C TYR A 370 -5.65 -9.82 -28.78
N ASP A 371 -6.79 -9.40 -28.21
CA ASP A 371 -8.05 -10.16 -28.19
C ASP A 371 -7.97 -11.49 -27.42
N GLN A 372 -7.05 -11.60 -26.45
CA GLN A 372 -6.89 -12.76 -25.56
C GLN A 372 -6.94 -12.34 -24.08
N PHE A 373 -7.20 -13.29 -23.18
CA PHE A 373 -7.19 -13.09 -21.73
C PHE A 373 -6.11 -13.94 -21.06
N TRP A 374 -5.20 -13.26 -20.36
CA TRP A 374 -4.06 -13.84 -19.65
C TRP A 374 -4.17 -13.59 -18.15
N GLU A 375 -3.39 -14.32 -17.35
CA GLU A 375 -3.33 -14.11 -15.90
C GLU A 375 -2.81 -12.71 -15.52
N TYR A 376 -1.73 -12.24 -16.17
CA TYR A 376 -1.02 -10.98 -15.87
C TYR A 376 -0.09 -10.60 -17.05
N PRO A 377 0.54 -9.41 -17.11
CA PRO A 377 1.28 -8.97 -18.30
C PRO A 377 2.50 -9.84 -18.61
N GLY A 378 2.75 -10.06 -19.91
CA GLY A 378 3.90 -10.85 -20.37
C GLY A 378 3.81 -12.35 -20.07
N ASN A 379 2.67 -12.83 -19.58
CA ASN A 379 2.37 -14.25 -19.37
C ASN A 379 1.48 -14.76 -20.51
N VAL A 380 1.68 -16.03 -20.91
CA VAL A 380 0.89 -16.74 -21.94
C VAL A 380 -0.07 -17.77 -21.33
N ARG A 381 -0.21 -17.79 -20.01
CA ARG A 381 -1.20 -18.63 -19.32
C ARG A 381 -2.57 -17.94 -19.34
N PRO A 382 -3.61 -18.61 -19.85
CA PRO A 382 -4.96 -18.07 -19.87
C PRO A 382 -5.49 -17.77 -18.47
N MET A 383 -6.41 -16.81 -18.37
CA MET A 383 -7.19 -16.58 -17.15
C MET A 383 -7.84 -17.88 -16.65
N SER A 384 -7.74 -18.15 -15.35
CA SER A 384 -8.37 -19.31 -14.72
C SER A 384 -9.90 -19.17 -14.60
N PRO A 385 -10.71 -20.09 -15.17
CA PRO A 385 -12.16 -20.09 -14.97
C PRO A 385 -12.60 -20.33 -13.52
N ALA A 386 -11.72 -20.89 -12.69
CA ALA A 386 -11.98 -21.13 -11.27
C ALA A 386 -12.21 -19.84 -10.47
N LEU A 387 -11.86 -18.68 -11.03
CA LEU A 387 -12.15 -17.37 -10.45
C LEU A 387 -13.63 -16.98 -10.55
N LEU A 388 -14.37 -17.48 -11.55
CA LEU A 388 -15.72 -16.99 -11.85
C LEU A 388 -16.70 -17.11 -10.67
N PRO A 389 -16.70 -18.20 -9.86
CA PRO A 389 -17.51 -18.25 -8.65
C PRO A 389 -17.17 -17.17 -7.63
N PHE A 390 -15.88 -16.81 -7.50
CA PHE A 390 -15.41 -15.77 -6.58
C PHE A 390 -15.76 -14.37 -7.07
N VAL A 391 -15.64 -14.11 -8.38
CA VAL A 391 -16.09 -12.85 -8.99
C VAL A 391 -17.61 -12.69 -8.83
N LYS A 392 -18.37 -13.75 -9.09
CA LYS A 392 -19.82 -13.75 -8.88
C LYS A 392 -20.18 -13.50 -7.41
N PHE A 393 -19.50 -14.17 -6.48
CA PHE A 393 -19.72 -13.97 -5.04
C PHE A 393 -19.41 -12.53 -4.63
N TYR A 394 -18.28 -11.97 -5.05
CA TYR A 394 -17.93 -10.57 -4.76
C TYR A 394 -19.03 -9.61 -5.22
N ASN A 395 -19.49 -9.76 -6.48
CA ASN A 395 -20.54 -8.90 -7.04
C ASN A 395 -21.91 -9.09 -6.37
N GLN A 396 -22.30 -10.33 -6.05
CA GLN A 396 -23.64 -10.64 -5.53
C GLN A 396 -23.78 -10.52 -4.01
N ARG A 397 -22.68 -10.74 -3.28
CA ARG A 397 -22.59 -10.67 -1.81
C ARG A 397 -21.74 -9.50 -1.36
N HIS A 398 -21.67 -8.46 -2.20
CA HIS A 398 -20.93 -7.24 -1.93
C HIS A 398 -21.35 -6.58 -0.60
N ASP A 399 -22.57 -6.83 -0.14
CA ASP A 399 -23.06 -6.40 1.17
C ASP A 399 -22.16 -6.84 2.33
N LEU A 400 -21.49 -8.00 2.22
CA LEU A 400 -20.58 -8.54 3.23
C LEU A 400 -19.20 -7.87 3.25
N LEU A 401 -18.86 -7.10 2.21
CA LEU A 401 -17.52 -6.56 1.98
C LEU A 401 -17.52 -5.02 2.07
N ARG A 402 -18.49 -4.37 1.42
CA ARG A 402 -18.64 -2.92 1.44
C ARG A 402 -18.89 -2.40 2.85
N ASP A 403 -18.40 -1.21 3.16
CA ASP A 403 -18.60 -0.53 4.45
C ASP A 403 -18.16 -1.31 5.71
N ALA A 404 -17.53 -2.48 5.55
CA ALA A 404 -17.04 -3.27 6.66
C ALA A 404 -15.79 -2.59 7.25
N LYS A 405 -15.72 -2.48 8.57
CA LYS A 405 -14.56 -1.94 9.30
C LYS A 405 -13.77 -3.06 9.94
N VAL A 406 -12.45 -2.94 10.00
CA VAL A 406 -11.62 -3.92 10.72
C VAL A 406 -11.83 -3.74 12.22
N VAL A 407 -12.10 -4.84 12.92
CA VAL A 407 -11.98 -4.89 14.37
C VAL A 407 -10.56 -5.33 14.68
N ALA A 408 -9.82 -4.53 15.43
CA ALA A 408 -8.44 -4.82 15.80
C ALA A 408 -8.25 -4.66 17.31
N ASP A 409 -7.76 -5.71 17.96
CA ASP A 409 -7.35 -5.67 19.37
C ASP A 409 -6.08 -4.83 19.54
N VAL A 410 -5.20 -4.87 18.54
CA VAL A 410 -3.91 -4.18 18.56
C VAL A 410 -3.61 -3.40 17.29
N GLY A 411 -2.98 -2.24 17.46
CA GLY A 411 -2.24 -1.56 16.40
C GLY A 411 -0.76 -1.98 16.46
N VAL A 412 -0.13 -2.35 15.34
CA VAL A 412 1.31 -2.61 15.25
C VAL A 412 1.99 -1.40 14.66
N PHE A 413 2.80 -0.71 15.45
CA PHE A 413 3.47 0.52 15.03
C PHE A 413 4.70 0.21 14.17
N ARG A 414 4.72 0.76 12.96
CA ARG A 414 5.84 0.72 12.03
C ARG A 414 6.56 2.07 12.08
N SER A 415 7.55 2.19 12.96
CA SER A 415 8.41 3.37 13.02
C SER A 415 9.34 3.42 11.81
N HIS A 416 9.07 4.31 10.84
CA HIS A 416 9.93 4.50 9.67
C HIS A 416 11.41 4.71 10.03
N PRO A 417 11.80 5.64 10.94
CA PRO A 417 13.22 5.82 11.27
C PRO A 417 13.84 4.59 11.91
N SER A 418 13.11 3.86 12.78
CA SER A 418 13.62 2.62 13.37
C SER A 418 13.84 1.53 12.32
N MET A 419 12.94 1.41 11.34
CA MET A 419 13.03 0.38 10.29
C MET A 419 14.02 0.74 9.17
N GLN A 420 14.15 2.02 8.83
CA GLN A 420 14.98 2.51 7.71
C GLN A 420 16.42 2.82 8.13
N PHE A 421 16.62 3.32 9.36
CA PHE A 421 17.93 3.75 9.85
C PHE A 421 18.48 2.87 10.98
N GLY A 422 17.61 2.16 11.68
CA GLY A 422 17.98 1.32 12.80
C GLY A 422 18.76 0.07 12.41
N PRO A 423 19.41 -0.60 13.38
CA PRO A 423 20.08 -1.86 13.14
C PRO A 423 19.13 -2.92 12.57
N ARG A 424 19.60 -3.71 11.60
CA ARG A 424 18.79 -4.73 10.92
C ARG A 424 18.12 -5.73 11.87
N GLN A 425 18.81 -6.10 12.96
CA GLN A 425 18.28 -7.03 13.97
C GLN A 425 17.03 -6.49 14.67
N THR A 426 16.96 -5.18 14.88
CA THR A 426 15.83 -4.53 15.52
C THR A 426 14.74 -4.20 14.50
N ALA A 427 15.11 -3.75 13.30
CA ALA A 427 14.18 -3.41 12.22
C ALA A 427 13.32 -4.61 11.75
N LYS A 428 13.82 -5.85 11.85
CA LYS A 428 13.06 -7.05 11.47
C LYS A 428 11.97 -7.44 12.47
N LEU A 429 12.04 -6.98 13.73
CA LEU A 429 11.08 -7.35 14.77
C LEU A 429 9.64 -6.97 14.39
N THR A 430 9.47 -5.85 13.68
CA THR A 430 8.17 -5.41 13.18
C THR A 430 7.54 -6.46 12.26
N GLY A 431 8.28 -6.93 11.26
CA GLY A 431 7.81 -7.96 10.34
C GLY A 431 7.54 -9.31 11.02
N GLU A 432 8.41 -9.70 11.97
CA GLU A 432 8.27 -10.96 12.71
C GLU A 432 7.03 -10.96 13.63
N ILE A 433 6.70 -9.82 14.26
CA ILE A 433 5.48 -9.66 15.05
C ILE A 433 4.23 -9.71 14.18
N GLU A 434 4.27 -9.11 13.00
CA GLU A 434 3.15 -9.18 12.04
C GLU A 434 2.92 -10.62 11.56
N ASP A 435 3.99 -11.35 11.23
CA ASP A 435 3.90 -12.77 10.84
C ASP A 435 3.35 -13.63 12.00
N LEU A 436 3.77 -13.34 13.24
CA LEU A 436 3.24 -14.01 14.44
C LEU A 436 1.74 -13.78 14.60
N LEU A 437 1.26 -12.54 14.45
CA LEU A 437 -0.16 -12.19 14.57
C LEU A 437 -0.99 -12.82 13.46
N ILE A 438 -0.49 -12.86 12.22
CA ILE A 438 -1.12 -13.54 11.09
C ILE A 438 -1.25 -15.04 11.38
N ALA A 439 -0.15 -15.71 11.73
CA ALA A 439 -0.13 -17.15 11.99
C ALA A 439 -1.01 -17.57 13.18
N ASN A 440 -1.30 -16.64 14.10
CA ASN A 440 -2.16 -16.86 15.26
C ASN A 440 -3.56 -16.26 15.10
N ARG A 441 -3.92 -15.76 13.91
CA ARG A 441 -5.25 -15.22 13.59
C ARG A 441 -5.70 -14.12 14.57
N CYS A 442 -4.74 -13.34 15.06
CA CYS A 442 -5.00 -12.24 15.98
C CYS A 442 -5.59 -11.06 15.21
N ALA A 443 -6.56 -10.37 15.79
CA ALA A 443 -7.15 -9.18 15.19
C ALA A 443 -6.21 -7.98 15.37
N PHE A 444 -5.54 -7.55 14.30
CA PHE A 444 -4.58 -6.44 14.36
C PHE A 444 -4.69 -5.50 13.16
N GLN A 445 -4.03 -4.35 13.27
CA GLN A 445 -3.93 -3.36 12.20
C GLN A 445 -2.54 -2.73 12.18
N LEU A 446 -2.04 -2.38 10.99
CA LEU A 446 -0.77 -1.64 10.87
C LEU A 446 -0.99 -0.15 11.14
N VAL A 447 -0.03 0.46 11.84
CA VAL A 447 -0.05 1.87 12.22
C VAL A 447 1.26 2.51 11.78
N PHE A 448 1.19 3.63 11.07
CA PHE A 448 2.36 4.34 10.55
C PHE A 448 2.62 5.65 11.32
N ASP A 449 3.82 6.23 11.13
CA ASP A 449 4.24 7.49 11.75
C ASP A 449 3.28 8.66 11.47
N THR A 450 2.44 8.56 10.44
CA THR A 450 1.49 9.59 10.03
C THR A 450 0.12 9.51 10.73
N GLN A 451 -0.12 8.50 11.59
CA GLN A 451 -1.41 8.23 12.23
C GLN A 451 -1.40 8.44 13.76
N LEU A 452 -0.53 9.32 14.25
CA LEU A 452 -0.31 9.54 15.69
C LEU A 452 -1.50 10.17 16.42
N ASP A 453 -2.38 10.86 15.69
CA ASP A 453 -3.64 11.43 16.17
C ASP A 453 -4.77 10.39 16.21
N GLU A 454 -4.61 9.27 15.51
CA GLU A 454 -5.59 8.19 15.41
C GLU A 454 -5.35 7.03 16.39
N LEU A 455 -4.31 7.09 17.24
CA LEU A 455 -3.90 5.98 18.11
C LEU A 455 -5.02 5.43 19.01
N SER A 456 -6.01 6.26 19.37
CA SER A 456 -7.17 5.82 20.16
C SER A 456 -8.09 4.82 19.44
N ARG A 457 -7.88 4.56 18.15
CA ARG A 457 -8.57 3.49 17.41
C ARG A 457 -8.22 2.10 17.95
N TRP A 458 -7.07 1.95 18.62
CA TRP A 458 -6.59 0.68 19.12
C TRP A 458 -6.46 0.71 20.65
N PRO A 459 -7.00 -0.30 21.37
CA PRO A 459 -6.84 -0.40 22.83
C PRO A 459 -5.37 -0.63 23.25
N VAL A 460 -4.61 -1.32 22.42
CA VAL A 460 -3.20 -1.66 22.63
C VAL A 460 -2.39 -1.27 21.40
N LEU A 461 -1.23 -0.66 21.62
CA LEU A 461 -0.25 -0.38 20.57
C LEU A 461 1.00 -1.25 20.81
N VAL A 462 1.30 -2.14 19.87
CA VAL A 462 2.50 -2.96 19.87
C VAL A 462 3.63 -2.16 19.22
N MET A 463 4.74 -2.03 19.93
CA MET A 463 5.91 -1.21 19.57
C MET A 463 7.15 -2.10 19.38
N PRO A 464 7.26 -2.83 18.27
CA PRO A 464 8.38 -3.74 18.04
C PRO A 464 9.61 -3.00 17.53
N GLY A 465 10.73 -3.12 18.23
CA GLY A 465 12.01 -2.57 17.80
C GLY A 465 12.01 -1.05 17.57
N CYS A 466 11.16 -0.31 18.29
CA CYS A 466 10.98 1.13 18.11
C CYS A 466 12.09 1.93 18.79
N VAL A 467 13.33 1.80 18.31
CA VAL A 467 14.53 2.48 18.84
C VAL A 467 14.50 3.99 18.66
N ALA A 468 13.98 4.45 17.53
CA ALA A 468 14.02 5.85 17.12
C ALA A 468 12.61 6.43 17.07
N LEU A 469 12.39 7.45 17.89
CA LEU A 469 11.13 8.21 17.91
C LEU A 469 11.44 9.70 17.98
N SER A 470 10.74 10.50 17.18
CA SER A 470 10.78 11.96 17.30
C SER A 470 10.11 12.43 18.59
N ASP A 471 10.42 13.66 19.00
CA ASP A 471 9.77 14.26 20.19
C ASP A 471 8.24 14.39 20.02
N ALA A 472 7.78 14.62 18.79
CA ALA A 472 6.35 14.63 18.46
C ALA A 472 5.70 13.26 18.66
N GLN A 473 6.38 12.18 18.23
CA GLN A 473 5.93 10.80 18.45
C GLN A 473 5.89 10.44 19.92
N VAL A 474 6.95 10.77 20.67
CA VAL A 474 7.01 10.59 22.13
C VAL A 474 5.83 11.28 22.80
N LYS A 475 5.55 12.54 22.45
CA LYS A 475 4.42 13.30 23.01
C LYS A 475 3.07 12.65 22.67
N ALA A 476 2.89 12.18 21.44
CA ALA A 476 1.65 11.52 21.02
C ALA A 476 1.42 10.19 21.74
N ILE A 477 2.45 9.36 21.86
CA ILE A 477 2.39 8.07 22.57
C ILE A 477 2.10 8.30 24.07
N ARG A 478 2.78 9.26 24.71
CA ARG A 478 2.50 9.62 26.11
C ARG A 478 1.04 10.04 26.30
N ARG A 479 0.51 10.86 25.39
CA ARG A 479 -0.90 11.27 25.41
C ARG A 479 -1.85 10.09 25.24
N TYR A 480 -1.55 9.17 24.33
CA TYR A 480 -2.34 7.96 24.11
C TYR A 480 -2.40 7.10 25.39
N VAL A 481 -1.26 6.87 26.05
CA VAL A 481 -1.20 6.11 27.31
C VAL A 481 -1.94 6.83 28.44
N THR A 482 -1.77 8.14 28.56
CA THR A 482 -2.47 8.96 29.57
C THR A 482 -3.99 8.90 29.41
N LYS A 483 -4.49 8.71 28.18
CA LYS A 483 -5.92 8.53 27.89
C LYS A 483 -6.42 7.08 28.06
N GLY A 484 -5.60 6.19 28.62
CA GLY A 484 -5.97 4.81 28.95
C GLY A 484 -5.48 3.76 27.94
N GLY A 485 -4.84 4.18 26.85
CA GLY A 485 -4.18 3.27 25.92
C GLY A 485 -3.08 2.45 26.58
N ARG A 486 -2.82 1.25 26.08
CA ARG A 486 -1.76 0.37 26.61
C ARG A 486 -0.69 0.12 25.54
N LEU A 487 0.52 -0.20 25.99
CA LEU A 487 1.64 -0.54 25.13
C LEU A 487 2.09 -1.99 25.36
N CYS A 488 2.46 -2.66 24.27
CA CYS A 488 3.28 -3.87 24.30
C CYS A 488 4.60 -3.58 23.61
N VAL A 489 5.68 -3.48 24.37
CA VAL A 489 7.01 -3.12 23.88
C VAL A 489 7.83 -4.39 23.69
N VAL A 490 8.32 -4.59 22.46
CA VAL A 490 9.13 -5.76 22.10
C VAL A 490 10.54 -5.30 21.74
N GLY A 491 11.51 -5.64 22.59
CA GLY A 491 12.90 -5.25 22.43
C GLY A 491 13.18 -3.76 22.74
N PRO A 492 14.23 -3.17 22.15
CA PRO A 492 14.65 -1.79 22.42
C PRO A 492 13.58 -0.74 22.10
N PHE A 493 13.46 0.28 22.96
CA PHE A 493 12.38 1.25 22.90
C PHE A 493 12.85 2.67 23.25
N ALA A 494 12.60 3.61 22.32
CA ALA A 494 12.74 5.05 22.51
C ALA A 494 14.12 5.52 23.04
N THR A 495 15.17 4.82 22.59
CA THR A 495 16.57 5.05 22.96
C THR A 495 17.20 6.21 22.17
N HIS A 496 16.68 6.50 20.98
CA HIS A 496 17.20 7.50 20.06
C HIS A 496 16.10 8.47 19.59
N ASN A 497 16.50 9.62 19.04
CA ASN A 497 15.60 10.44 18.22
C ASN A 497 15.45 9.86 16.81
N GLU A 498 14.65 10.50 15.97
CA GLU A 498 14.35 10.08 14.59
C GLU A 498 15.57 10.02 13.66
N TRP A 499 16.68 10.68 14.02
CA TRP A 499 17.93 10.69 13.26
C TRP A 499 18.99 9.74 13.83
N MET A 500 18.57 8.80 14.70
CA MET A 500 19.43 7.84 15.39
C MET A 500 20.47 8.48 16.31
N PHE A 501 20.22 9.69 16.84
CA PHE A 501 21.05 10.25 17.91
C PHE A 501 20.59 9.71 19.27
N PRO A 502 21.49 9.19 20.11
CA PRO A 502 21.13 8.59 21.39
C PRO A 502 20.59 9.67 22.33
N ARG A 503 19.54 9.32 23.06
CA ARG A 503 18.98 10.19 24.10
C ARG A 503 19.75 9.96 25.39
N LYS A 504 20.01 11.03 26.14
CA LYS A 504 20.62 10.94 27.49
C LYS A 504 19.76 10.13 28.46
N LYS A 505 18.44 10.18 28.28
CA LYS A 505 17.43 9.45 29.03
C LYS A 505 16.41 8.88 28.05
N LEU A 506 15.94 7.67 28.29
CA LEU A 506 14.91 7.04 27.47
C LEU A 506 13.65 7.90 27.46
N ALA A 507 13.15 8.24 26.27
CA ALA A 507 11.91 8.97 26.16
C ALA A 507 10.77 7.99 26.39
N LEU A 508 9.93 8.13 27.43
CA LEU A 508 8.85 7.20 27.82
C LEU A 508 9.22 6.15 28.89
N ASP A 509 10.38 6.25 29.55
CA ASP A 509 10.62 5.46 30.79
C ASP A 509 9.75 5.93 31.97
N ASP A 510 9.10 7.09 31.82
CA ASP A 510 8.18 7.71 32.77
C ASP A 510 6.75 7.16 32.69
N LEU A 511 6.46 6.24 31.76
CA LEU A 511 5.11 5.71 31.59
C LEU A 511 4.68 4.81 32.76
N PRO A 512 3.39 4.81 33.15
CA PRO A 512 2.89 3.96 34.23
C PRO A 512 3.13 2.47 33.96
N PRO A 513 3.76 1.71 34.88
CA PRO A 513 4.07 0.30 34.68
C PRO A 513 2.86 -0.61 34.41
N ASP A 514 1.67 -0.26 34.91
CA ASP A 514 0.42 -1.00 34.67
C ASP A 514 -0.09 -0.87 33.21
N ARG A 515 0.42 0.14 32.49
CA ARG A 515 0.05 0.46 31.11
C ARG A 515 1.01 -0.09 30.07
N VAL A 516 2.18 -0.57 30.47
CA VAL A 516 3.24 -1.02 29.55
C VAL A 516 3.64 -2.45 29.88
N VAL A 517 3.49 -3.35 28.91
CA VAL A 517 4.04 -4.70 28.98
C VAL A 517 5.36 -4.72 28.19
N HIS A 518 6.47 -5.01 28.86
CA HIS A 518 7.76 -5.22 28.22
C HIS A 518 8.02 -6.71 27.98
N VAL A 519 8.61 -7.02 26.83
CA VAL A 519 9.13 -8.35 26.50
C VAL A 519 10.40 -8.23 25.66
N ASP A 520 11.37 -9.08 25.94
CA ASP A 520 12.64 -9.11 25.22
C ASP A 520 12.50 -9.66 23.80
N GLU A 521 13.52 -9.44 22.96
CA GLU A 521 13.59 -9.94 21.58
C GLU A 521 13.49 -11.47 21.45
N LYS A 522 13.63 -12.23 22.53
CA LYS A 522 13.51 -13.70 22.55
C LYS A 522 12.38 -14.21 23.44
N GLY A 523 11.54 -13.33 23.96
CA GLY A 523 10.44 -13.68 24.86
C GLY A 523 9.20 -14.21 24.13
N ASP A 524 8.18 -14.57 24.91
CA ASP A 524 6.87 -14.93 24.36
C ASP A 524 6.07 -13.67 24.02
N TRP A 525 6.20 -13.24 22.76
CA TRP A 525 5.53 -12.05 22.27
C TRP A 525 4.00 -12.19 22.23
N LEU A 526 3.49 -13.40 21.98
CA LEU A 526 2.05 -13.61 21.89
C LEU A 526 1.40 -13.52 23.28
N ASP A 527 2.04 -14.09 24.30
CA ASP A 527 1.62 -13.92 25.69
C ASP A 527 1.67 -12.44 26.11
N ALA A 528 2.78 -11.74 25.82
CA ALA A 528 2.92 -10.32 26.16
C ALA A 528 1.79 -9.48 25.55
N ILE A 529 1.45 -9.72 24.28
CA ILE A 529 0.34 -9.06 23.59
C ILE A 529 -1.00 -9.42 24.26
N ARG A 530 -1.25 -10.68 24.60
CA ARG A 530 -2.47 -11.11 25.32
C ARG A 530 -2.60 -10.41 26.67
N ARG A 531 -1.53 -10.33 27.46
CA ARG A 531 -1.51 -9.61 28.76
C ARG A 531 -1.80 -8.13 28.58
N ALA A 532 -1.23 -7.50 27.54
CA ALA A 532 -1.53 -6.12 27.18
C ALA A 532 -2.99 -5.92 26.76
N CYS A 533 -3.63 -6.93 26.17
CA CYS A 533 -5.07 -6.91 25.83
C CYS A 533 -5.99 -7.27 27.01
N GLY A 534 -5.45 -7.62 28.19
CA GLY A 534 -6.26 -8.05 29.35
C GLY A 534 -6.70 -9.52 29.29
N GLY A 535 -6.05 -10.35 28.48
CA GLY A 535 -6.19 -11.80 28.45
C GLY A 535 -7.23 -12.36 27.46
N GLN A 536 -8.12 -11.52 26.92
CA GLN A 536 -9.14 -11.95 25.96
C GLN A 536 -9.05 -11.15 24.66
N LEU A 537 -8.79 -11.85 23.55
CA LEU A 537 -8.80 -11.28 22.19
C LEU A 537 -10.21 -11.34 21.59
N SER A 538 -10.50 -10.40 20.68
CA SER A 538 -11.80 -10.29 20.00
C SER A 538 -12.13 -11.47 19.08
N LEU A 539 -11.10 -12.21 18.62
CA LEU A 539 -11.25 -13.38 17.77
C LEU A 539 -10.38 -14.53 18.27
N SER A 540 -10.95 -15.74 18.22
CA SER A 540 -10.22 -17.00 18.22
C SER A 540 -10.80 -17.87 17.11
N ALA A 541 -9.95 -18.41 16.24
CA ALA A 541 -10.32 -19.39 15.23
C ALA A 541 -9.31 -20.55 15.31
N THR A 542 -9.70 -21.64 15.96
CA THR A 542 -8.78 -22.73 16.32
C THR A 542 -8.91 -23.88 15.32
N CYS A 543 -7.78 -24.30 14.77
CA CYS A 543 -7.66 -25.51 13.96
C CYS A 543 -6.22 -26.03 13.97
N ASP A 544 -6.02 -27.29 13.59
CA ASP A 544 -4.69 -27.93 13.58
C ASP A 544 -3.77 -27.43 12.45
N SER A 545 -4.29 -26.64 11.50
CA SER A 545 -3.53 -26.13 10.35
C SER A 545 -2.98 -24.72 10.56
N LYS A 546 -1.71 -24.54 10.17
CA LYS A 546 -1.07 -23.22 10.03
C LYS A 546 -1.44 -22.49 8.73
N ALA A 547 -2.21 -23.13 7.85
CA ALA A 547 -2.64 -22.54 6.58
C ALA A 547 -3.92 -21.69 6.70
N LEU A 548 -4.56 -21.67 7.86
CA LEU A 548 -5.74 -20.83 8.09
C LEU A 548 -5.33 -19.44 8.57
N CYS A 549 -5.72 -18.41 7.82
CA CYS A 549 -5.70 -17.03 8.28
C CYS A 549 -7.14 -16.51 8.50
N ALA A 550 -7.29 -15.47 9.31
CA ALA A 550 -8.59 -14.88 9.57
C ALA A 550 -8.55 -13.35 9.67
N GLU A 551 -9.66 -12.71 9.28
CA GLU A 551 -9.92 -11.29 9.52
C GLU A 551 -11.24 -11.13 10.27
N LEU A 552 -11.27 -10.19 11.23
CA LEU A 552 -12.51 -9.80 11.90
C LEU A 552 -12.95 -8.43 11.38
N THR A 553 -14.14 -8.37 10.80
CA THR A 553 -14.75 -7.12 10.37
C THR A 553 -16.11 -6.90 11.03
N GLU A 554 -16.56 -5.65 11.03
CA GLU A 554 -17.86 -5.27 11.59
C GLU A 554 -18.62 -4.30 10.69
N GLN A 555 -19.94 -4.42 10.78
CA GLN A 555 -20.95 -3.51 10.27
C GLN A 555 -21.95 -3.22 11.40
N PRO A 556 -22.82 -2.21 11.30
CA PRO A 556 -23.63 -1.73 12.42
C PRO A 556 -24.45 -2.80 13.19
N ASN A 557 -24.85 -3.89 12.53
CA ASN A 557 -25.71 -4.94 13.08
C ASN A 557 -25.10 -6.35 12.99
N ARG A 558 -23.81 -6.47 12.61
CA ARG A 558 -23.15 -7.77 12.46
C ARG A 558 -21.64 -7.70 12.57
N ARG A 559 -21.06 -8.79 13.04
CA ARG A 559 -19.62 -9.09 12.92
C ARG A 559 -19.43 -10.20 11.90
N MET A 560 -18.35 -10.11 11.13
CA MET A 560 -18.01 -11.09 10.11
C MET A 560 -16.60 -11.61 10.35
N VAL A 561 -16.47 -12.93 10.42
CA VAL A 561 -15.19 -13.63 10.54
C VAL A 561 -14.88 -14.20 9.16
N HIS A 562 -13.91 -13.59 8.48
CA HIS A 562 -13.40 -14.09 7.21
C HIS A 562 -12.35 -15.15 7.50
N LEU A 563 -12.47 -16.33 6.90
CA LEU A 563 -11.58 -17.46 7.05
C LEU A 563 -11.02 -17.82 5.68
N VAL A 564 -9.69 -17.76 5.54
CA VAL A 564 -8.99 -18.07 4.28
C VAL A 564 -8.05 -19.24 4.50
N ASN A 565 -8.28 -20.32 3.75
CA ASN A 565 -7.43 -21.50 3.75
C ASN A 565 -6.43 -21.44 2.60
N TYR A 566 -5.15 -21.39 2.92
CA TYR A 566 -4.06 -21.30 1.94
C TYR A 566 -3.68 -22.66 1.32
N GLN A 567 -4.36 -23.75 1.70
CA GLN A 567 -4.25 -25.08 1.09
C GLN A 567 -5.47 -25.36 0.20
N MET A 568 -5.45 -24.87 -1.05
CA MET A 568 -6.59 -24.97 -1.98
C MET A 568 -7.04 -26.40 -2.29
N ASP A 569 -6.15 -27.38 -2.15
CA ASP A 569 -6.39 -28.80 -2.41
C ASP A 569 -6.88 -29.58 -1.18
N LYS A 570 -6.87 -28.96 0.00
CA LYS A 570 -7.21 -29.62 1.27
C LYS A 570 -8.12 -28.73 2.12
N PRO A 571 -9.44 -28.96 2.09
CA PRO A 571 -10.36 -28.28 2.99
C PRO A 571 -10.02 -28.51 4.46
N LEU A 572 -10.13 -27.46 5.27
CA LEU A 572 -9.98 -27.53 6.71
C LEU A 572 -11.35 -27.79 7.34
N LYS A 573 -11.41 -28.60 8.39
CA LYS A 573 -12.67 -29.01 9.04
C LYS A 573 -12.69 -28.59 10.50
N ASP A 574 -13.90 -28.45 11.03
CA ASP A 574 -14.19 -28.25 12.45
C ASP A 574 -13.41 -27.07 13.07
N ILE A 575 -13.56 -25.90 12.45
CA ILE A 575 -12.92 -24.69 12.95
C ILE A 575 -13.77 -24.12 14.10
N ALA A 576 -13.26 -24.23 15.32
CA ALA A 576 -13.89 -23.64 16.49
C ALA A 576 -13.67 -22.13 16.49
N VAL A 577 -14.75 -21.35 16.40
CA VAL A 577 -14.71 -19.89 16.36
C VAL A 577 -15.32 -19.32 17.64
N ARG A 578 -14.60 -18.36 18.24
CA ARG A 578 -15.11 -17.45 19.28
C ARG A 578 -14.93 -16.03 18.81
N VAL A 579 -15.98 -15.24 18.85
CA VAL A 579 -15.96 -13.83 18.46
C VAL A 579 -16.59 -12.97 19.56
N ALA A 580 -15.91 -11.90 19.95
CA ALA A 580 -16.48 -10.89 20.83
C ALA A 580 -17.62 -10.17 20.09
N LEU A 581 -18.65 -9.76 20.80
CA LEU A 581 -19.72 -8.89 20.32
C LEU A 581 -19.53 -7.49 20.92
N PRO A 582 -20.09 -6.44 20.30
CA PRO A 582 -20.14 -5.15 20.98
C PRO A 582 -20.88 -5.28 22.32
N LYS A 583 -20.39 -4.58 23.35
CA LYS A 583 -20.89 -4.70 24.73
C LYS A 583 -22.42 -4.58 24.79
N GLY A 584 -23.06 -5.55 25.46
CA GLY A 584 -24.51 -5.56 25.66
C GLY A 584 -25.33 -6.01 24.45
N ARG A 585 -24.69 -6.49 23.38
CA ARG A 585 -25.38 -7.10 22.23
C ARG A 585 -25.61 -8.59 22.43
N THR A 586 -26.71 -9.09 21.88
CA THR A 586 -27.06 -10.52 21.88
C THR A 586 -27.04 -11.05 20.46
N ALA A 587 -26.29 -12.12 20.22
CA ALA A 587 -26.26 -12.79 18.93
C ALA A 587 -27.64 -13.38 18.61
N LYS A 588 -28.12 -13.11 17.39
CA LYS A 588 -29.42 -13.55 16.87
C LYS A 588 -29.28 -14.75 15.95
N SER A 589 -28.25 -14.75 15.10
CA SER A 589 -27.95 -15.84 14.18
C SER A 589 -26.46 -15.90 13.88
N VAL A 590 -26.00 -17.11 13.51
CA VAL A 590 -24.71 -17.31 12.85
C VAL A 590 -24.94 -18.02 11.52
N THR A 591 -24.48 -17.39 10.45
CA THR A 591 -24.67 -17.86 9.07
C THR A 591 -23.33 -17.90 8.34
N LEU A 592 -23.09 -18.93 7.53
CA LEU A 592 -21.85 -19.16 6.80
C LEU A 592 -22.09 -18.98 5.30
N ALA A 593 -21.31 -18.10 4.66
CA ALA A 593 -21.36 -17.84 3.23
C ALA A 593 -20.02 -18.11 2.56
N SER A 594 -20.04 -18.72 1.37
CA SER A 594 -18.84 -19.05 0.61
C SER A 594 -19.10 -19.00 -0.90
N PRO A 595 -18.13 -18.56 -1.72
CA PRO A 595 -18.20 -18.66 -3.18
C PRO A 595 -18.25 -20.11 -3.69
N GLU A 596 -17.90 -21.08 -2.84
CA GLU A 596 -17.88 -22.50 -3.16
C GLU A 596 -19.22 -23.19 -2.89
N ARG A 597 -20.25 -22.44 -2.47
CA ARG A 597 -21.60 -22.97 -2.18
C ARG A 597 -22.70 -22.07 -2.74
N ALA A 598 -23.82 -22.68 -3.09
CA ALA A 598 -24.96 -21.98 -3.68
C ALA A 598 -25.80 -21.21 -2.64
N THR A 599 -25.86 -21.71 -1.40
CA THR A 599 -26.69 -21.16 -0.33
C THR A 599 -25.92 -21.05 0.97
N ASP A 600 -26.30 -20.07 1.76
CA ASP A 600 -25.78 -19.88 3.10
C ASP A 600 -26.21 -21.01 4.05
N ILE A 601 -25.39 -21.29 5.06
CA ILE A 601 -25.65 -22.33 6.07
C ILE A 601 -25.83 -21.66 7.43
N THR A 602 -26.94 -21.90 8.11
CA THR A 602 -27.10 -21.47 9.50
C THR A 602 -26.49 -22.52 10.43
N VAL A 603 -25.70 -22.08 11.41
CA VAL A 603 -25.09 -22.96 12.41
C VAL A 603 -25.54 -22.59 13.82
N SER A 604 -25.58 -23.60 14.68
CA SER A 604 -25.85 -23.41 16.10
C SER A 604 -24.71 -22.63 16.76
N PHE A 605 -25.04 -21.77 17.71
CA PHE A 605 -24.08 -21.00 18.48
C PHE A 605 -24.47 -20.95 19.96
N LYS A 606 -23.50 -20.62 20.81
CA LYS A 606 -23.71 -20.29 22.22
C LYS A 606 -23.18 -18.90 22.48
N GLN A 607 -23.84 -18.14 23.35
CA GLN A 607 -23.32 -16.87 23.83
C GLN A 607 -23.02 -16.97 25.33
N GLU A 608 -21.80 -16.59 25.70
CA GLU A 608 -21.34 -16.50 27.10
C GLU A 608 -20.77 -15.09 27.31
N GLY A 609 -21.47 -14.28 28.12
CA GLY A 609 -21.16 -12.86 28.27
C GLY A 609 -21.22 -12.13 26.92
N ASP A 610 -20.14 -11.43 26.59
CA ASP A 610 -20.00 -10.69 25.32
C ASP A 610 -19.40 -11.56 24.19
N PHE A 611 -19.33 -12.90 24.31
CA PHE A 611 -18.73 -13.77 23.29
C PHE A 611 -19.73 -14.75 22.70
N ALA A 612 -19.76 -14.83 21.36
CA ALA A 612 -20.44 -15.89 20.63
C ALA A 612 -19.43 -16.99 20.23
N THR A 613 -19.81 -18.25 20.43
CA THR A 613 -19.03 -19.43 20.05
C THR A 613 -19.83 -20.34 19.12
N PHE A 614 -19.18 -20.85 18.08
CA PHE A 614 -19.78 -21.74 17.08
C PHE A 614 -18.70 -22.54 16.36
N ASN A 615 -19.12 -23.57 15.62
CA ASN A 615 -18.24 -24.38 14.78
C ASN A 615 -18.48 -24.07 13.29
N VAL A 616 -17.40 -23.88 12.54
CA VAL A 616 -17.46 -23.85 11.07
C VAL A 616 -17.10 -25.25 10.56
N PRO A 617 -18.05 -26.00 9.97
CA PRO A 617 -17.83 -27.42 9.64
C PRO A 617 -16.69 -27.63 8.65
N GLN A 618 -16.57 -26.74 7.66
CA GLN A 618 -15.53 -26.82 6.64
C GLN A 618 -15.22 -25.44 6.08
N VAL A 619 -13.93 -25.19 5.82
CA VAL A 619 -13.44 -24.08 5.00
C VAL A 619 -12.73 -24.69 3.78
N GLY A 620 -13.27 -24.44 2.59
CA GLY A 620 -12.65 -24.80 1.31
C GLY A 620 -11.44 -23.91 1.07
N VAL A 621 -11.57 -22.91 0.22
CA VAL A 621 -10.63 -21.78 0.08
C VAL A 621 -11.09 -20.60 0.93
N TYR A 622 -12.39 -20.31 0.95
CA TYR A 622 -12.94 -19.12 1.60
C TYR A 622 -14.29 -19.36 2.27
N GLU A 623 -14.42 -18.84 3.49
CA GLU A 623 -15.65 -18.87 4.27
C GLU A 623 -15.80 -17.53 5.01
N VAL A 624 -16.99 -16.97 5.05
CA VAL A 624 -17.31 -15.85 5.94
C VAL A 624 -18.44 -16.24 6.88
N ALA A 625 -18.15 -16.22 8.18
CA ALA A 625 -19.15 -16.42 9.23
C ALA A 625 -19.73 -15.08 9.67
N ILE A 626 -21.04 -14.94 9.56
CA ILE A 626 -21.80 -13.71 9.79
C ILE A 626 -22.58 -13.87 11.10
N VAL A 627 -22.22 -13.08 12.11
CA VAL A 627 -22.88 -13.06 13.42
C VAL A 627 -23.72 -11.79 13.54
N THR A 628 -25.04 -11.92 13.51
CA THR A 628 -25.97 -10.79 13.61
C THR A 628 -26.38 -10.52 15.06
N PHE A 629 -26.64 -9.26 15.42
CA PHE A 629 -27.05 -8.86 16.78
C PHE A 629 -27.96 -7.62 16.84
#